data_AF-A0A972TCR8-F1
#
_entry.id   AF-A0A972TCR8-F1
#
_cell.length_a   1.000
_cell.length_b   1.000
_cell.length_c   1.000
_cell.angle_alpha   90.00
_cell.angle_beta   90.00
_cell.angle_gamma   90.00
#
_symmetry.space_group_name_H-M   'P 1'
#
loop_
_entity.id
_entity.type
_entity.pdbx_description
1 polymer ?
#
loop_
_entity_poly.entity_id
_entity_poly.type
_entity_poly.pdbx_seq_one_letter_code
_entity_poly.pdbx_strand_id
1 'polypeptide(L)' 'MGQQQLLLIVLGTIIVGVAVVVGINMFGQGAVNAERDALLQDVNSIASNAAAYWRKPAALGGGARSFVGITN' A
#
# COMPACT_ATOMS: atom_id res chain seq x y z
N MET A 1 -4.94 -30.10 -41.41
CA MET A 1 -5.90 -29.80 -40.32
C MET A 1 -5.31 -30.08 -38.93
N GLY A 2 -4.84 -31.30 -38.62
CA GLY A 2 -4.29 -31.62 -37.29
C GLY A 2 -3.07 -30.79 -36.84
N GLN A 3 -2.15 -30.46 -37.76
CA GLN A 3 -0.96 -29.66 -37.43
C GLN A 3 -1.29 -28.19 -37.09
N GLN A 4 -2.25 -27.57 -37.78
CA GLN A 4 -2.68 -26.20 -37.47
C GLN A 4 -3.45 -26.12 -36.15
N GLN A 5 -4.31 -27.09 -35.84
CA GLN A 5 -4.98 -27.15 -34.55
C GLN A 5 -4.00 -27.33 -33.39
N LEU A 6 -3.00 -28.20 -33.54
CA LEU A 6 -1.95 -28.36 -32.52
C LEU A 6 -1.18 -27.06 -32.27
N LEU A 7 -0.85 -26.32 -33.33
CA LEU A 7 -0.17 -25.03 -33.19
C LEU A 7 -1.03 -23.99 -32.45
N LEU A 8 -2.33 -23.94 -32.72
CA LEU A 8 -3.24 -23.00 -32.05
C LEU A 8 -3.39 -23.32 -30.56
N ILE A 9 -3.43 -24.61 -30.19
CA ILE A 9 -3.49 -25.03 -28.79
C ILE A 9 -2.23 -24.61 -28.04
N VAL A 10 -1.05 -24.85 -28.62
CA VAL A 10 0.24 -24.46 -28.01
C VAL A 10 0.34 -22.95 -27.84
N LEU A 11 -0.14 -22.18 -28.82
CA LEU A 11 -0.15 -20.72 -28.71
C LEU A 11 -1.05 -20.26 -27.54
N GLY A 12 -2.22 -20.88 -27.39
CA GLY A 12 -3.15 -20.59 -26.29
C GLY A 12 -2.57 -20.91 -24.91
N THR A 13 -1.91 -22.07 -24.76
CA THR A 13 -1.34 -22.45 -23.45
C THR A 13 -0.16 -21.57 -23.03
N ILE A 14 0.63 -21.07 -23.98
CA ILE A 14 1.70 -20.10 -23.70
C ILE A 14 1.12 -18.79 -23.14
N ILE A 15 0.05 -18.28 -23.75
CA ILE A 15 -0.61 -17.04 -23.30
C ILE A 15 -1.17 -17.23 -21.88
N VAL A 16 -1.87 -18.34 -21.62
CA VAL A 16 -2.40 -18.66 -20.29
C VAL A 16 -1.28 -18.80 -19.25
N GLY A 17 -0.17 -19.45 -19.61
CA GLY A 17 0.98 -19.63 -18.73
C GLY A 17 1.58 -18.31 -18.27
N VAL A 18 1.79 -17.36 -19.19
CA VAL A 18 2.32 -16.03 -18.85
C VAL A 18 1.30 -15.23 -18.00
N ALA A 19 0.02 -15.29 -18.35
CA ALA A 19 -1.02 -14.57 -17.61
C ALA A 19 -1.10 -14.98 -16.13
N VAL A 20 -0.95 -16.27 -15.84
CA VAL A 20 -0.93 -16.78 -14.46
C VAL A 20 0.27 -16.24 -13.69
N VAL A 21 1.46 -16.28 -14.28
CA VAL A 21 2.69 -15.78 -13.62
C VAL A 21 2.61 -14.28 -13.37
N VAL A 22 2.14 -13.49 -14.35
CA VAL A 22 1.96 -12.04 -14.19
C VAL A 22 0.90 -11.73 -13.13
N GLY A 23 -0.21 -12.47 -13.12
CA GLY A 23 -1.27 -12.32 -12.13
C GLY A 23 -0.78 -12.53 -10.69
N ILE A 24 0.02 -13.58 -10.46
CA ILE A 24 0.63 -13.86 -9.15
C ILE A 24 1.58 -12.72 -8.73
N ASN A 25 2.43 -12.25 -9.65
CA ASN A 25 3.36 -11.16 -9.37
C ASN A 25 2.65 -9.83 -9.06
N MET A 26 1.57 -9.50 -9.78
CA MET A 26 0.76 -8.31 -9.49
C MET A 26 0.04 -8.43 -8.15
N PHE A 27 -0.48 -9.61 -7.81
CA PHE A 27 -1.15 -9.82 -6.53
C PHE A 27 -0.19 -9.64 -5.34
N GLY A 28 1.02 -10.17 -5.43
CA GLY A 28 2.05 -9.95 -4.42
C GLY A 28 2.47 -8.48 -4.27
N GLN A 29 2.64 -7.78 -5.39
CA GLN A 29 2.97 -6.34 -5.38
C GLN A 29 1.82 -5.47 -4.83
N GLY A 30 0.56 -5.83 -5.09
CA GLY A 30 -0.60 -5.13 -4.56
C GLY A 30 -0.66 -5.14 -3.03
N ALA A 31 -0.35 -6.28 -2.39
CA ALA A 31 -0.31 -6.39 -0.93
C ALA A 31 0.78 -5.49 -0.31
N VAL A 32 1.98 -5.48 -0.89
CA VAL A 32 3.09 -4.64 -0.40
C VAL A 32 2.77 -3.15 -0.55
N ASN A 33 2.13 -2.76 -1.65
CA ASN A 33 1.74 -1.36 -1.85
C ASN A 33 0.63 -0.94 -0.89
N ALA A 34 -0.37 -1.80 -0.64
CA ALA A 34 -1.41 -1.53 0.34
C ALA A 34 -0.85 -1.36 1.77
N GLU A 35 0.11 -2.20 2.16
CA GLU A 35 0.80 -2.08 3.46
C GLU A 35 1.56 -0.75 3.56
N ARG A 36 2.25 -0.33 2.49
CA ARG A 36 2.95 0.97 2.43
C ARG A 36 1.98 2.13 2.54
N ASP A 37 0.84 2.06 1.86
CA ASP A 37 -0.19 3.10 1.91
C ASP A 37 -0.79 3.21 3.31
N ALA A 38 -1.03 2.07 3.99
CA ALA A 38 -1.47 2.04 5.38
C ALA A 38 -0.44 2.69 6.33
N LEU A 39 0.85 2.34 6.19
CA LEU A 39 1.92 2.97 6.96
C LEU A 39 2.01 4.48 6.73
N LEU A 40 1.87 4.93 5.48
CA LEU A 40 1.84 6.36 5.16
C LEU A 40 0.62 7.05 5.80
N GLN A 41 -0.53 6.38 5.85
CA GLN A 41 -1.73 6.90 6.51
C GLN A 41 -1.52 7.04 8.02
N ASP A 42 -0.91 6.05 8.67
CA ASP A 42 -0.59 6.09 10.10
C ASP A 42 0.38 7.23 10.43
N VAL A 43 1.44 7.37 9.63
CA VAL A 43 2.41 8.48 9.79
C VAL A 43 1.73 9.84 9.63
N ASN A 44 0.84 10.00 8.65
CA ASN A 44 0.08 11.23 8.47
C ASN A 44 -0.86 11.50 9.64
N SER A 45 -1.50 10.47 10.19
CA SER A 45 -2.35 10.59 11.37
C SER A 45 -1.54 11.10 12.57
N ILE A 46 -0.40 10.48 12.85
CA ILE A 46 0.52 10.88 13.93
C ILE A 46 1.01 12.32 13.72
N ALA A 47 1.44 12.67 12.49
CA ALA A 47 1.89 14.02 12.17
C ALA A 47 0.77 15.06 12.38
N SER A 48 -0.47 14.73 12.01
CA SER A 48 -1.62 15.61 12.21
C SER A 48 -1.91 15.82 13.71
N ASN A 49 -1.84 14.75 14.51
CA ASN A 49 -2.03 14.81 15.96
C ASN A 49 -0.92 15.62 16.64
N ALA A 50 0.33 15.42 16.24
CA ALA A 50 1.47 16.18 16.73
C ALA A 50 1.35 17.68 16.38
N ALA A 51 0.97 18.01 15.14
CA ALA A 51 0.75 19.40 14.73
C ALA A 51 -0.40 20.07 15.49
N ALA A 52 -1.49 19.32 15.74
CA ALA A 52 -2.61 19.78 16.55
C ALA A 52 -2.20 20.01 18.01
N TYR A 53 -1.43 19.09 18.61
CA TYR A 53 -0.90 19.22 19.96
C TYR A 53 0.00 20.45 20.08
N TRP A 54 0.94 20.63 19.15
CA TRP A 54 1.87 21.76 19.11
C TRP A 54 1.16 23.13 19.09
N ARG A 55 0.08 23.26 18.31
CA ARG A 55 -0.67 24.52 18.17
C ARG A 55 -1.60 24.81 19.36
N LYS A 56 -2.05 23.79 20.09
CA LYS A 56 -2.92 23.98 21.25
C LYS A 56 -2.13 24.56 22.44
N PRO A 57 -2.65 25.60 23.12
CA PRO A 57 -2.02 26.14 24.32
C PRO A 57 -2.07 25.13 25.49
N ALA A 58 -1.08 25.21 26.39
CA ALA A 58 -0.90 24.27 27.50
C ALA A 58 -2.10 24.24 28.47
N ALA A 59 -2.78 25.38 28.63
CA ALA A 59 -3.98 25.49 29.46
C ALA A 59 -5.17 24.64 28.95
N LEU A 60 -5.17 24.21 27.69
CA LEU A 60 -6.19 23.35 27.09
C LEU A 60 -5.69 21.92 26.84
N GLY A 61 -4.62 21.51 27.52
CA GLY A 61 -4.00 20.18 27.36
C GLY A 61 -3.16 20.03 26.08
N GLY A 62 -2.73 21.15 25.46
CA GLY A 62 -1.83 21.17 24.32
C GLY A 62 -0.35 21.34 24.69
N GLY A 63 0.50 21.37 23.67
CA GLY A 63 1.95 21.46 23.82
C GLY A 63 2.51 22.88 23.95
N ALA A 64 1.73 23.92 23.66
CA ALA A 64 2.18 25.32 23.68
C ALA A 64 3.51 25.56 22.92
N ARG A 65 3.61 25.08 21.68
CA ARG A 65 4.86 25.04 20.89
C ARG A 65 5.97 24.19 21.51
N SER A 66 5.59 23.13 22.21
CA SER A 66 6.46 22.07 22.70
C SER A 66 5.80 20.72 22.41
N PHE A 67 6.61 19.67 22.25
CA PHE A 67 6.13 18.29 22.19
C PHE A 67 6.27 17.57 23.54
N VAL A 68 6.72 18.26 24.58
CA VAL A 68 6.87 17.69 25.93
C VAL A 68 5.49 17.31 26.47
N GLY A 69 5.27 16.00 26.67
CA GLY A 69 4.00 15.45 27.15
C GLY A 69 3.08 14.87 26.08
N ILE A 70 3.49 14.85 24.80
CA ILE A 70 2.75 14.11 23.77
C ILE A 70 2.76 12.62 24.12
N THR A 71 1.58 12.02 24.25
CA THR A 71 1.40 10.58 24.49
C THR A 71 0.66 10.01 23.27
N ASN A 72 1.07 8.82 22.81
CA ASN A 72 0.43 8.10 21.70
C ASN A 72 -1.03 7.78 22.01
#